data_AF-A0A3D5VL60-F1
#
_entry.id   AF-A0A3D5VL60-F1
#
_cell.length_a   1.000
_cell.length_b   1.000
_cell.length_c   1.000
_cell.angle_alpha   90.00
_cell.angle_beta   90.00
_cell.angle_gamma   90.00
#
_symmetry.space_group_name_H-M   'P 1'
#
loop_
_entity.id
_entity.type
_entity.pdbx_description
1 polymer ?
#
loop_
_entity_poly.entity_id
_entity_poly.type
_entity_poly.pdbx_seq_one_letter_code
_entity_poly.pdbx_strand_id
1 'polypeptide(L)'
;PKGLIVYTEDRSGKRTSEYSSSLRDRGFPMVVLVNENSASASEIIAGALQDNDVPVIGATSYGKGTVQSSYELKDGSYVKLTTNKFFTPKGKEIQGNGVTPDYPVQMDMVNRMPALRFIGTQELGSEALHIYQLQAMLAAMDYLKAQATGIYDQATADAVAAFQRANGLGPSGKLDRETTDVFNQRWEKHT
;
A
#
# COMPACT_ATOMS: atom_id res chain seq x y z
N PRO A 1 8.25 23.41 9.23
CA PRO A 1 9.03 24.63 9.55
C PRO A 1 9.11 25.52 8.30
N LYS A 2 9.48 26.79 8.47
CA LYS A 2 9.65 27.73 7.34
C LYS A 2 10.71 27.20 6.39
N GLY A 3 10.40 27.17 5.10
CA GLY A 3 11.33 26.67 4.09
C GLY A 3 10.64 26.25 2.79
N LEU A 4 11.45 25.98 1.77
CA LEU A 4 10.99 25.42 0.50
C LEU A 4 10.38 24.03 0.75
N ILE A 5 9.27 23.73 0.09
CA ILE A 5 8.61 22.43 0.11
C ILE A 5 8.91 21.68 -1.19
N VAL A 6 8.72 22.34 -2.32
CA VAL A 6 8.86 21.72 -3.63
C VAL A 6 9.12 22.78 -4.67
N TYR A 7 9.85 22.41 -5.70
CA TYR A 7 9.91 23.18 -6.93
C TYR A 7 9.72 22.29 -8.15
N THR A 8 9.35 22.91 -9.27
CA THR A 8 9.13 22.21 -10.53
C THR A 8 10.07 22.72 -11.62
N GLU A 9 10.47 21.84 -12.52
CA GLU A 9 11.23 22.20 -13.73
C GLU A 9 10.47 21.77 -14.97
N ASP A 10 10.54 22.57 -16.03
CA ASP A 10 10.02 22.19 -17.34
C ASP A 10 11.03 21.32 -18.13
N ARG A 11 10.68 20.94 -19.36
CA ARG A 11 11.52 20.12 -20.23
C ARG A 11 12.91 20.72 -20.54
N SER A 12 13.09 22.02 -20.35
CA SER A 12 14.37 22.72 -20.56
C SER A 12 15.23 22.78 -19.30
N GLY A 13 14.75 22.23 -18.18
CA GLY A 13 15.40 22.35 -16.86
C GLY A 13 15.17 23.72 -16.21
N LYS A 14 14.28 24.55 -16.77
CA LYS A 14 13.96 25.84 -16.17
C LYS A 14 13.00 25.63 -15.00
N ARG A 15 13.36 26.18 -13.85
CA ARG A 15 12.48 26.22 -12.67
C ARG A 15 11.24 27.07 -12.95
N THR A 16 10.06 26.48 -12.81
CA THR A 16 8.77 27.08 -13.20
C THR A 16 7.87 27.43 -12.03
N SER A 17 7.90 26.67 -10.94
CA SER A 17 7.10 26.92 -9.74
C SER A 17 7.89 26.59 -8.48
N GLU A 18 7.61 27.32 -7.40
CA GLU A 18 8.16 27.10 -6.08
C GLU A 18 7.07 27.25 -5.03
N TYR A 19 7.00 26.29 -4.11
CA TYR A 19 6.05 26.32 -3.01
C TYR A 19 6.81 26.21 -1.70
N SER A 20 6.53 27.11 -0.77
CA SER A 20 7.25 27.23 0.51
C SER A 20 6.28 27.33 1.68
N SER A 21 6.70 26.84 2.83
CA SER A 21 6.01 27.01 4.11
C SER A 21 6.47 28.29 4.80
N SER A 22 5.53 29.01 5.43
CA SER A 22 5.80 30.12 6.36
C SER A 22 5.58 29.73 7.83
N LEU A 23 5.25 28.46 8.09
CA LEU A 23 4.91 27.99 9.43
C LEU A 23 6.13 28.01 10.36
N ARG A 24 5.88 28.20 11.65
CA ARG A 24 6.91 28.07 12.69
C ARG A 24 7.35 26.60 12.82
N ASP A 25 8.38 26.38 13.63
CA ASP A 25 8.71 25.02 14.05
C ASP A 25 7.51 24.38 14.77
N ARG A 26 7.36 23.06 14.59
CA ARG A 26 6.32 22.24 15.21
C ARG A 26 6.49 22.14 16.73
N GLY A 27 7.73 22.18 17.24
CA GLY A 27 8.02 22.10 18.67
C GLY A 27 7.85 20.70 19.29
N PHE A 28 7.64 19.66 18.49
CA PHE A 28 7.56 18.26 18.93
C PHE A 28 8.27 17.32 17.94
N PRO A 29 8.74 16.15 18.39
CA PRO A 29 9.32 15.15 17.50
C PRO A 29 8.26 14.61 16.53
N MET A 30 8.64 14.36 15.27
CA MET A 30 7.76 13.76 14.28
C MET A 30 8.52 12.77 13.41
N VAL A 31 7.78 11.86 12.80
CA VAL A 31 8.24 10.90 11.80
C VAL A 31 7.20 10.84 10.68
N VAL A 32 7.62 10.48 9.47
CA VAL A 32 6.72 10.27 8.32
C VAL A 32 6.72 8.78 7.97
N LEU A 33 5.55 8.15 7.93
CA LEU A 33 5.38 6.79 7.46
C LEU A 33 4.97 6.80 5.98
N VAL A 34 5.68 6.06 5.15
CA VAL A 34 5.41 5.89 3.72
C VAL A 34 5.41 4.41 3.32
N ASN A 35 4.79 4.13 2.18
CA ASN A 35 4.83 2.83 1.52
C ASN A 35 4.83 3.03 -0.01
N GLU A 36 4.84 1.93 -0.76
CA GLU A 36 4.88 1.91 -2.22
C GLU A 36 3.66 2.58 -2.88
N ASN A 37 2.58 2.79 -2.14
CA ASN A 37 1.37 3.47 -2.61
C ASN A 37 1.37 4.98 -2.30
N SER A 38 2.35 5.46 -1.52
CA SER A 38 2.52 6.89 -1.25
C SER A 38 3.00 7.56 -2.54
N ALA A 39 2.18 8.44 -3.12
CA ALA A 39 2.42 9.00 -4.45
C ALA A 39 2.14 10.51 -4.49
N SER A 40 2.83 11.22 -5.38
CA SER A 40 2.56 12.63 -5.72
C SER A 40 2.64 13.55 -4.50
N ALA A 41 1.54 14.15 -4.05
CA ALA A 41 1.53 15.08 -2.92
C ALA A 41 2.14 14.48 -1.63
N SER A 42 1.91 13.18 -1.38
CA SER A 42 2.53 12.49 -0.24
C SER A 42 4.05 12.46 -0.33
N GLU A 43 4.59 12.28 -1.54
CA GLU A 43 6.03 12.24 -1.80
C GLU A 43 6.66 13.63 -1.71
N ILE A 44 5.93 14.67 -2.15
CA ILE A 44 6.33 16.07 -1.98
C ILE A 44 6.53 16.37 -0.49
N ILE A 45 5.54 16.05 0.34
CA ILE A 45 5.60 16.35 1.77
C ILE A 45 6.65 15.47 2.47
N ALA A 46 6.69 14.18 2.17
CA ALA A 46 7.69 13.27 2.75
C ALA A 46 9.11 13.70 2.41
N GLY A 47 9.39 14.00 1.13
CA GLY A 47 10.70 14.46 0.68
C GLY A 47 11.09 15.82 1.26
N ALA A 48 10.15 16.77 1.34
CA ALA A 48 10.39 18.07 1.96
C ALA A 48 10.72 17.96 3.45
N LEU A 49 9.99 17.11 4.18
CA LEU A 49 10.23 16.86 5.59
C LEU A 49 11.55 16.12 5.82
N GLN A 50 11.86 15.11 5.00
CA GLN A 50 13.13 14.39 5.04
C GLN A 50 14.33 15.32 4.80
N ASP A 51 14.21 16.23 3.84
CA ASP A 51 15.23 17.24 3.57
C ASP A 51 15.38 18.26 4.72
N ASN A 52 14.41 18.33 5.63
CA ASN A 52 14.45 19.10 6.89
C ASN A 52 14.63 18.20 8.12
N ASP A 53 15.37 17.09 7.96
CA ASP A 53 15.82 16.18 9.03
C ASP A 53 14.68 15.53 9.84
N VAL A 54 13.51 15.35 9.19
CA VAL A 54 12.44 14.50 9.72
C VAL A 54 12.62 13.08 9.22
N PRO A 55 12.75 12.09 10.10
CA PRO A 55 12.87 10.70 9.68
C PRO A 55 11.67 10.22 8.86
N VAL A 56 11.96 9.48 7.79
CA VAL A 56 10.99 8.72 7.00
C VAL A 56 11.17 7.24 7.28
N ILE A 57 10.07 6.55 7.59
CA ILE A 57 10.02 5.11 7.89
C ILE A 57 9.11 4.41 6.88
N GLY A 58 9.35 3.12 6.63
CA GLY A 58 8.47 2.27 5.80
C GLY A 58 9.12 1.79 4.51
N ALA A 59 8.39 1.78 3.39
CA ALA A 59 8.90 1.31 2.10
C ALA A 59 9.05 2.46 1.10
N THR A 60 9.95 2.30 0.11
CA THR A 60 10.15 3.31 -0.95
C THR A 60 8.82 3.66 -1.61
N SER A 61 8.56 4.97 -1.73
CA SER A 61 7.31 5.47 -2.28
C SER A 61 7.21 5.26 -3.80
N TYR A 62 6.03 5.56 -4.36
CA TYR A 62 5.68 5.18 -5.73
C TYR A 62 6.60 5.73 -6.83
N GLY A 63 7.11 6.95 -6.67
CA GLY A 63 7.94 7.63 -7.67
C GLY A 63 7.18 8.47 -8.69
N LYS A 64 6.04 9.05 -8.31
CA LYS A 64 5.26 9.95 -9.20
C LYS A 64 5.77 11.37 -9.05
N GLY A 65 6.88 11.67 -9.72
CA GLY A 65 7.58 12.96 -9.70
C GLY A 65 7.20 13.94 -10.80
N THR A 66 6.01 13.81 -11.41
CA THR A 66 5.60 14.63 -12.56
C THR A 66 4.30 15.39 -12.30
N VAL A 67 4.21 16.58 -12.89
CA VAL A 67 3.00 17.41 -12.92
C VAL A 67 2.32 17.21 -14.27
N GLN A 68 1.00 17.02 -14.23
CA GLN A 68 0.18 16.85 -15.42
C GLN A 68 -0.85 17.98 -15.47
N SER A 69 -0.93 18.64 -16.62
CA SER A 69 -1.91 19.68 -16.90
C SER A 69 -2.93 19.17 -17.91
N SER A 70 -4.19 19.56 -17.72
CA SER A 70 -5.27 19.27 -18.68
C SER A 70 -5.45 20.45 -19.63
N TYR A 71 -5.52 20.17 -20.92
CA TYR A 71 -5.73 21.15 -21.99
C TYR A 71 -7.01 20.78 -22.74
N GLU A 72 -7.99 21.68 -22.74
CA GLU A 72 -9.24 21.49 -23.48
C GLU A 72 -9.04 21.70 -24.98
N LEU A 73 -9.68 20.84 -25.78
CA LEU A 73 -9.68 20.87 -27.24
C LEU A 73 -10.98 21.50 -27.75
N LYS A 74 -10.98 21.91 -29.01
CA LYS A 74 -12.11 22.66 -29.62
C LYS A 74 -13.43 21.89 -29.65
N ASP A 75 -13.38 20.57 -29.57
CA ASP A 75 -14.55 19.68 -29.57
C ASP A 75 -15.06 19.34 -28.16
N GLY A 76 -14.47 19.96 -27.11
CA GLY A 76 -14.81 19.71 -25.71
C GLY A 76 -14.11 18.50 -25.09
N SER A 77 -13.24 17.81 -25.83
CA SER A 77 -12.36 16.78 -25.27
C SER A 77 -11.15 17.42 -24.57
N TYR A 78 -10.35 16.63 -23.84
CA TYR A 78 -9.17 17.13 -23.11
C TYR A 78 -7.95 16.25 -23.35
N VAL A 79 -6.78 16.88 -23.41
CA VAL A 79 -5.48 16.19 -23.37
C VAL A 79 -4.83 16.43 -22.01
N LYS A 80 -4.48 15.35 -21.33
CA LYS A 80 -3.68 15.41 -20.11
C LYS A 80 -2.21 15.20 -20.47
N LEU A 81 -1.40 16.25 -20.28
CA LEU A 81 0.00 16.25 -20.68
C LEU A 81 0.91 16.46 -19.47
N THR A 82 1.98 15.67 -19.38
CA THR A 82 3.06 15.91 -18.44
C THR A 82 3.83 17.16 -18.85
N THR A 83 3.86 18.16 -17.99
CA THR A 83 4.43 19.49 -18.28
C THR A 83 5.71 19.75 -17.51
N ASN A 84 5.83 19.17 -16.32
CA ASN A 84 6.96 19.42 -15.43
C ASN A 84 7.34 18.16 -14.63
N LYS A 85 8.58 18.17 -14.14
CA LYS A 85 9.02 17.33 -13.02
C LYS A 85 9.00 18.15 -11.74
N PHE A 86 8.84 17.51 -10.58
CA PHE A 86 9.04 18.15 -9.30
C PHE A 86 10.17 17.52 -8.50
N PHE A 87 10.79 18.35 -7.67
CA PHE A 87 11.99 18.03 -6.91
C PHE A 87 11.81 18.44 -5.45
N THR A 88 12.46 17.71 -4.56
CA THR A 88 12.52 18.05 -3.13
C THR A 88 13.37 19.33 -2.92
N PRO A 89 13.34 19.95 -1.74
CA PRO A 89 14.12 21.16 -1.46
C PRO A 89 15.63 21.04 -1.72
N LYS A 90 16.22 19.86 -1.46
CA LYS A 90 17.64 19.56 -1.75
C LYS A 90 17.87 19.05 -3.19
N GLY A 91 16.85 19.07 -4.04
CA GLY A 91 16.95 18.75 -5.47
C GLY A 91 16.89 17.26 -5.80
N LYS A 92 16.35 16.41 -4.92
CA LYS A 92 16.16 14.98 -5.23
C LYS A 92 15.05 14.84 -6.27
N GLU A 93 15.32 14.05 -7.32
CA GLU A 93 14.32 13.68 -8.32
C GLU A 93 13.45 12.54 -7.82
N ILE A 94 12.14 12.77 -7.73
CA ILE A 94 11.16 11.76 -7.28
C ILE A 94 10.73 10.84 -8.42
N GLN A 95 10.75 11.31 -9.67
CA GLN A 95 10.22 10.55 -10.80
C GLN A 95 10.99 9.24 -11.01
N GLY A 96 10.31 8.10 -10.86
CA GLY A 96 10.91 6.77 -10.99
C GLY A 96 11.72 6.28 -9.79
N ASN A 97 12.04 7.15 -8.84
CA ASN A 97 12.85 6.81 -7.66
C ASN A 97 12.01 6.74 -6.37
N GLY A 98 11.01 7.60 -6.25
CA GLY A 98 10.28 7.80 -4.99
C GLY A 98 11.10 8.50 -3.92
N VAL A 99 10.56 8.50 -2.71
CA VAL A 99 11.22 8.89 -1.46
C VAL A 99 11.72 7.60 -0.82
N THR A 100 13.05 7.48 -0.71
CA THR A 100 13.68 6.37 0.02
C THR A 100 13.60 6.63 1.52
N PRO A 101 13.04 5.71 2.33
CA PRO A 101 12.97 5.85 3.78
C PRO A 101 14.36 5.85 4.42
N ASP A 102 14.54 6.62 5.48
CA ASP A 102 15.74 6.59 6.32
C ASP A 102 15.81 5.28 7.13
N TYR A 103 14.64 4.74 7.48
CA TYR A 103 14.48 3.47 8.20
C TYR A 103 13.54 2.55 7.41
N PRO A 104 14.10 1.69 6.53
CA PRO A 104 13.28 0.81 5.69
C PRO A 104 12.61 -0.29 6.52
N VAL A 105 11.30 -0.41 6.35
CA VAL A 105 10.45 -1.45 6.91
C VAL A 105 9.55 -1.94 5.78
N GLN A 106 9.82 -3.16 5.30
CA GLN A 106 8.99 -3.80 4.28
C GLN A 106 7.65 -4.19 4.91
N MET A 107 6.54 -3.93 4.22
CA MET A 107 5.30 -4.61 4.58
C MET A 107 5.47 -6.10 4.29
N ASP A 108 5.17 -6.93 5.27
CA ASP A 108 5.08 -8.37 5.01
C ASP A 108 3.94 -8.65 4.01
N MET A 109 4.01 -9.82 3.37
CA MET A 109 2.98 -10.21 2.41
C MET A 109 1.59 -10.30 3.05
N VAL A 110 1.54 -10.61 4.35
CA VAL A 110 0.34 -10.75 5.18
C VAL A 110 -0.42 -9.42 5.21
N ASN A 111 0.22 -8.32 5.58
CA ASN A 111 -0.39 -6.99 5.65
C ASN A 111 -0.83 -6.42 4.28
N ARG A 112 -0.41 -7.05 3.17
CA ARG A 112 -0.81 -6.67 1.80
C ARG A 112 -1.96 -7.50 1.26
N MET A 113 -2.36 -8.59 1.92
CA MET A 113 -3.44 -9.44 1.42
C MET A 113 -4.80 -8.76 1.66
N PRO A 114 -5.62 -8.59 0.62
CA PRO A 114 -6.98 -8.10 0.79
C PRO A 114 -7.82 -9.12 1.55
N ALA A 115 -8.99 -8.69 2.02
CA ALA A 115 -10.01 -9.61 2.53
C ALA A 115 -10.38 -10.66 1.47
N LEU A 116 -10.67 -11.88 1.94
CA LEU A 116 -11.19 -12.96 1.10
C LEU A 116 -12.54 -12.54 0.51
N ARG A 117 -12.70 -12.76 -0.80
CA ARG A 117 -13.99 -12.58 -1.47
C ARG A 117 -14.78 -13.88 -1.39
N PHE A 118 -16.00 -13.82 -0.91
CA PHE A 118 -16.92 -14.94 -1.01
C PHE A 118 -17.42 -15.08 -2.46
N ILE A 119 -17.01 -16.14 -3.14
CA ILE A 119 -17.42 -16.46 -4.52
C ILE A 119 -18.20 -17.78 -4.62
N GLY A 120 -18.75 -18.23 -3.50
CA GLY A 120 -19.34 -19.55 -3.33
C GLY A 120 -18.59 -20.37 -2.29
N THR A 121 -19.25 -21.37 -1.71
CA THR A 121 -18.63 -22.26 -0.73
C THR A 121 -17.48 -23.03 -1.36
N GLN A 122 -16.31 -23.00 -0.72
CA GLN A 122 -15.16 -23.81 -1.12
C GLN A 122 -14.99 -25.00 -0.19
N GLU A 123 -14.65 -26.13 -0.77
CA GLU A 123 -14.50 -27.42 -0.09
C GLU A 123 -13.46 -28.29 -0.79
N LEU A 124 -13.23 -29.49 -0.24
CA LEU A 124 -12.20 -30.43 -0.71
C LEU A 124 -12.24 -30.61 -2.23
N GLY A 125 -11.09 -30.42 -2.89
CA GLY A 125 -10.94 -30.55 -4.33
C GLY A 125 -11.20 -29.25 -5.12
N SER A 126 -11.65 -28.17 -4.49
CA SER A 126 -11.72 -26.85 -5.14
C SER A 126 -10.31 -26.36 -5.51
N GLU A 127 -10.16 -25.70 -6.65
CA GLU A 127 -8.87 -25.16 -7.11
C GLU A 127 -9.03 -23.75 -7.66
N ALA A 128 -8.30 -22.78 -7.10
CA ALA A 128 -8.34 -21.38 -7.51
C ALA A 128 -7.27 -20.53 -6.81
N LEU A 129 -6.96 -19.37 -7.39
CA LEU A 129 -6.06 -18.38 -6.77
C LEU A 129 -6.55 -17.88 -5.40
N HIS A 130 -7.86 -17.77 -5.19
CA HIS A 130 -8.39 -17.33 -3.89
C HIS A 130 -8.22 -18.40 -2.78
N ILE A 131 -8.03 -19.68 -3.14
CA ILE A 131 -7.69 -20.75 -2.20
C ILE A 131 -6.22 -20.65 -1.82
N TYR A 132 -5.34 -20.31 -2.77
CA TYR A 132 -3.94 -20.01 -2.47
C TYR A 132 -3.84 -18.86 -1.47
N GLN A 133 -4.65 -17.80 -1.66
CA GLN A 133 -4.75 -16.69 -0.72
C GLN A 133 -5.24 -17.15 0.66
N LEU A 134 -6.34 -17.91 0.73
CA LEU A 134 -6.85 -18.48 1.99
C LEU A 134 -5.76 -19.27 2.73
N GLN A 135 -5.03 -20.15 2.04
CA GLN A 135 -3.96 -20.95 2.62
C GLN A 135 -2.82 -20.09 3.17
N ALA A 136 -2.42 -19.05 2.43
CA ALA A 136 -1.39 -18.13 2.89
C ALA A 136 -1.84 -17.34 4.13
N MET A 137 -3.10 -16.92 4.18
CA MET A 137 -3.68 -16.24 5.34
C MET A 137 -3.80 -17.18 6.54
N LEU A 138 -4.27 -18.41 6.35
CA LEU A 138 -4.32 -19.43 7.41
C LEU A 138 -2.93 -19.75 7.95
N ALA A 139 -1.91 -19.79 7.10
CA ALA A 139 -0.54 -20.03 7.53
C ALA A 139 0.01 -18.86 8.35
N ALA A 140 -0.27 -17.63 7.94
CA ALA A 140 0.11 -16.44 8.71
C ALA A 140 -0.59 -16.36 10.08
N MET A 141 -1.82 -16.87 10.18
CA MET A 141 -2.56 -16.98 11.44
C MET A 141 -2.26 -18.28 12.22
N ASP A 142 -1.19 -19.01 11.87
CA ASP A 142 -0.75 -20.26 12.51
C ASP A 142 -1.73 -21.45 12.44
N TYR A 143 -2.75 -21.40 11.57
CA TYR A 143 -3.69 -22.51 11.35
C TYR A 143 -3.20 -23.54 10.32
N LEU A 144 -2.32 -23.14 9.39
CA LEU A 144 -1.81 -24.02 8.32
C LEU A 144 -0.28 -24.03 8.30
N LYS A 145 0.31 -25.23 8.33
CA LYS A 145 1.77 -25.41 8.21
C LYS A 145 2.22 -25.88 6.83
N ALA A 146 1.29 -26.33 6.00
CA ALA A 146 1.57 -26.77 4.64
C ALA A 146 1.80 -25.57 3.72
N GLN A 147 2.53 -25.79 2.62
CA GLN A 147 2.72 -24.77 1.60
C GLN A 147 1.39 -24.50 0.87
N ALA A 148 1.12 -23.23 0.56
CA ALA A 148 -0.03 -22.86 -0.26
C ALA A 148 0.13 -23.43 -1.68
N THR A 149 -0.88 -24.16 -2.15
CA THR A 149 -0.93 -24.83 -3.45
C THR A 149 -2.00 -24.26 -4.37
N GLY A 150 -3.01 -23.59 -3.81
CA GLY A 150 -4.21 -23.20 -4.56
C GLY A 150 -5.27 -24.29 -4.69
N ILE A 151 -5.00 -25.48 -4.15
CA ILE A 151 -5.93 -26.62 -4.09
C ILE A 151 -6.43 -26.77 -2.67
N TYR A 152 -7.74 -26.82 -2.49
CA TYR A 152 -8.38 -27.02 -1.19
C TYR A 152 -8.25 -28.50 -0.81
N ASP A 153 -7.13 -28.85 -0.20
CA ASP A 153 -6.80 -30.21 0.23
C ASP A 153 -7.27 -30.49 1.66
N GLN A 154 -6.98 -31.69 2.16
CA GLN A 154 -7.36 -32.08 3.52
C GLN A 154 -6.72 -31.19 4.58
N ALA A 155 -5.46 -30.78 4.38
CA ALA A 155 -4.77 -29.88 5.30
C ALA A 155 -5.48 -28.51 5.37
N THR A 156 -5.97 -28.01 4.24
CA THR A 156 -6.75 -26.78 4.16
C THR A 156 -8.10 -26.93 4.87
N ALA A 157 -8.81 -28.03 4.63
CA ALA A 157 -10.08 -28.31 5.31
C ALA A 157 -9.92 -28.41 6.83
N ASP A 158 -8.86 -29.08 7.30
CA ASP A 158 -8.56 -29.23 8.72
C ASP A 158 -8.19 -27.87 9.36
N ALA A 159 -7.43 -27.03 8.65
CA ALA A 159 -7.08 -25.69 9.08
C ALA A 159 -8.32 -24.77 9.16
N VAL A 160 -9.22 -24.83 8.18
CA VAL A 160 -10.48 -24.08 8.21
C VAL A 160 -11.38 -24.58 9.34
N ALA A 161 -11.47 -25.89 9.55
CA ALA A 161 -12.21 -26.45 10.67
C ALA A 161 -11.61 -26.00 12.02
N ALA A 162 -10.28 -25.97 12.15
CA ALA A 162 -9.62 -25.46 13.35
C ALA A 162 -9.92 -23.97 13.59
N PHE A 163 -9.86 -23.15 12.54
CA PHE A 163 -10.25 -21.74 12.59
C PHE A 163 -11.72 -21.58 13.03
N GLN A 164 -12.63 -22.35 12.45
CA GLN A 164 -14.05 -22.34 12.81
C GLN A 164 -14.25 -22.67 14.30
N ARG A 165 -13.63 -23.76 14.80
CA ARG A 165 -13.69 -24.13 16.24
C ARG A 165 -13.20 -22.99 17.14
N ALA A 166 -12.06 -22.40 16.81
CA ALA A 166 -11.47 -21.32 17.60
C ALA A 166 -12.34 -20.05 17.62
N ASN A 167 -13.25 -19.90 16.66
CA ASN A 167 -14.11 -18.73 16.51
C ASN A 167 -15.59 -19.00 16.80
N GLY A 168 -15.92 -20.17 17.37
CA GLY A 168 -17.29 -20.51 17.76
C GLY A 168 -18.23 -20.86 16.61
N LEU A 169 -17.67 -21.17 15.43
CA LEU A 169 -18.43 -21.63 14.26
C LEU A 169 -18.54 -23.16 14.22
N GLY A 170 -19.53 -23.65 13.47
CA GLY A 170 -19.62 -25.08 13.16
C GLY A 170 -18.40 -25.53 12.35
N PRO A 171 -17.63 -26.54 12.80
CA PRO A 171 -16.34 -26.91 12.19
C PRO A 171 -16.53 -27.81 10.96
N SER A 172 -17.20 -27.28 9.94
CA SER A 172 -17.51 -27.97 8.68
C SER A 172 -16.26 -28.26 7.84
N GLY A 173 -15.17 -27.50 8.05
CA GLY A 173 -13.98 -27.55 7.20
C GLY A 173 -14.23 -27.01 5.79
N LYS A 174 -15.36 -26.32 5.56
CA LYS A 174 -15.69 -25.64 4.30
C LYS A 174 -15.56 -24.15 4.50
N LEU A 175 -15.05 -23.44 3.50
CA LEU A 175 -15.09 -21.98 3.49
C LEU A 175 -16.46 -21.53 2.95
N ASP A 176 -17.46 -21.48 3.81
CA ASP A 176 -18.78 -20.90 3.52
C ASP A 176 -18.80 -19.38 3.78
N ARG A 177 -19.97 -18.76 3.57
CA ARG A 177 -20.12 -17.30 3.73
C ARG A 177 -19.83 -16.85 5.15
N GLU A 178 -20.42 -17.52 6.15
CA GLU A 178 -20.24 -17.16 7.56
C GLU A 178 -18.77 -17.28 7.97
N THR A 179 -18.11 -18.37 7.57
CA THR A 179 -16.68 -18.57 7.80
C THR A 179 -15.86 -17.49 7.12
N THR A 180 -16.17 -17.12 5.88
CA THR A 180 -15.46 -16.06 5.14
C THR A 180 -15.58 -14.71 5.86
N ASP A 181 -16.80 -14.36 6.29
CA ASP A 181 -17.07 -13.08 6.95
C ASP A 181 -16.34 -12.99 8.30
N VAL A 182 -16.41 -14.05 9.12
CA VAL A 182 -15.67 -14.12 10.38
C VAL A 182 -14.16 -14.17 10.16
N PHE A 183 -13.69 -14.91 9.16
CA PHE A 183 -12.27 -14.96 8.79
C PHE A 183 -11.73 -13.58 8.48
N ASN A 184 -12.43 -12.81 7.64
CA ASN A 184 -12.03 -11.45 7.31
C ASN A 184 -12.00 -10.52 8.54
N GLN A 185 -12.98 -10.61 9.44
CA GLN A 185 -12.99 -9.83 10.69
C GLN A 185 -11.82 -10.18 11.63
N ARG A 186 -11.39 -11.44 11.64
CA ARG A 186 -10.24 -11.87 12.45
C ARG A 186 -8.92 -11.50 11.79
N TRP A 187 -8.84 -11.60 10.47
CA TRP A 187 -7.69 -11.18 9.68
C TRP A 187 -7.39 -9.69 9.89
N GLU A 188 -8.40 -8.83 9.79
CA GLU A 188 -8.25 -7.38 9.99
C GLU A 188 -7.74 -7.00 11.40
N LYS A 189 -7.93 -7.87 12.41
CA LYS A 189 -7.39 -7.66 13.76
C LYS A 189 -5.99 -8.23 13.95
N HIS A 190 -5.57 -9.12 13.07
CA HIS A 190 -4.27 -9.78 13.11
C HIS A 190 -3.19 -8.95 12.41
N THR A 191 -3.57 -8.29 11.31
CA THR A 191 -2.76 -7.33 10.54
C THR A 191 -2.95 -5.91 11.03
#